data_AF-A0A5Q4YW34-F1
#
_entry.id   AF-A0A5Q4YW34-F1
#
_cell.length_a   1.000
_cell.length_b   1.000
_cell.length_c   1.000
_cell.angle_alpha   90.00
_cell.angle_beta   90.00
_cell.angle_gamma   90.00
#
_symmetry.space_group_name_H-M   'P 1'
#
loop_
_entity.id
_entity.type
_entity.pdbx_description
1 polymer ?
#
loop_
_entity_poly.entity_id
_entity_poly.type
_entity_poly.pdbx_seq_one_letter_code
_entity_poly.pdbx_strand_id
1 'polypeptide(L)'
;MTAFLLIWSPRKWPWPELPDVAKRVSTGVAVTDVWGCGFARSILPGDRVFLHRVAQEPKGIFGSGYVTRAPYEVPDAATKRGYRLCIDFVYDWLVDAHEAVVIPREMLRTHPFSVQTWDAQSSGTVIKPIAEGALEKRWAELTGKRKPPRLDAQPGPTRSSKVTAHAAAKKHAATKGVRKS
;
A
#
# COMPACT_ATOMS: atom_id res chain seq x y z
N MET A 1 -10.34 0.37 -14.99
CA MET A 1 -9.49 0.00 -13.85
C MET A 1 -9.09 1.30 -13.18
N THR A 2 -9.21 1.40 -11.87
CA THR A 2 -8.79 2.58 -11.12
C THR A 2 -7.53 2.23 -10.33
N ALA A 3 -6.60 3.17 -10.20
CA ALA A 3 -5.42 2.99 -9.37
C ALA A 3 -5.57 3.67 -8.00
N PHE A 4 -5.13 2.98 -6.95
CA PHE A 4 -5.18 3.46 -5.57
C PHE A 4 -3.81 3.44 -4.91
N LEU A 5 -3.60 4.37 -3.98
CA LEU A 5 -2.38 4.49 -3.19
C LEU A 5 -2.54 3.82 -1.82
N LEU A 6 -1.62 2.92 -1.51
CA LEU A 6 -1.49 2.24 -0.22
C LEU A 6 -0.27 2.81 0.51
N ILE A 7 -0.49 3.36 1.70
CA ILE A 7 0.55 4.09 2.44
C ILE A 7 1.18 3.21 3.49
N TRP A 8 2.52 3.16 3.50
CA TRP A 8 3.32 2.53 4.53
C TRP A 8 4.29 3.52 5.16
N SER A 9 4.39 3.50 6.48
CA SER A 9 5.34 4.30 7.26
C SER A 9 6.12 3.38 8.19
N PRO A 10 7.42 3.14 7.95
CA PRO A 10 8.23 2.23 8.77
C PRO A 10 8.29 2.66 10.24
N ARG A 11 8.21 3.98 10.49
CA ARG A 11 8.19 4.54 11.85
C ARG A 11 6.95 4.13 12.65
N LYS A 12 5.80 4.00 11.98
CA LYS A 12 4.54 3.63 12.64
C LYS A 12 4.31 2.12 12.62
N TRP A 13 4.78 1.46 11.56
CA TRP A 13 4.50 0.06 11.26
C TRP A 13 5.79 -0.61 10.79
N PRO A 14 6.61 -1.11 11.74
CA PRO A 14 7.76 -1.95 11.40
C PRO A 14 7.30 -3.14 10.56
N TRP A 15 8.10 -3.50 9.55
CA TRP A 15 7.80 -4.59 8.64
C TRP A 15 9.06 -5.45 8.45
N PRO A 16 9.47 -6.22 9.48
CA PRO A 16 10.71 -7.00 9.44
C PRO A 16 10.70 -8.09 8.36
N GLU A 17 9.53 -8.62 8.00
CA GLU A 17 9.38 -9.64 6.97
C GLU A 17 9.33 -9.09 5.53
N LEU A 18 9.42 -7.77 5.33
CA LEU A 18 9.43 -7.14 4.00
C LEU A 18 10.50 -7.71 3.05
N PRO A 19 11.77 -7.92 3.47
CA PRO A 19 12.79 -8.44 2.57
C PRO A 19 12.44 -9.85 2.05
N ASP A 20 11.90 -10.71 2.92
CA ASP A 20 11.49 -12.06 2.55
C ASP A 20 10.28 -12.05 1.61
N VAL A 21 9.31 -11.17 1.85
CA VAL A 21 8.15 -11.00 0.96
C VAL A 21 8.60 -10.48 -0.40
N ALA A 22 9.47 -9.47 -0.44
CA ALA A 22 10.02 -8.94 -1.69
C ALA A 22 10.78 -10.02 -2.46
N LYS A 23 11.59 -10.85 -1.79
CA LYS A 23 12.27 -11.98 -2.40
C LYS A 23 11.29 -12.97 -3.02
N ARG A 24 10.25 -13.38 -2.30
CA ARG A 24 9.21 -14.30 -2.81
C ARG A 24 8.51 -13.73 -4.04
N VAL A 25 8.10 -12.46 -4.00
CA VAL A 25 7.48 -11.78 -5.15
C VAL A 25 8.44 -11.71 -6.34
N SER A 26 9.71 -11.40 -6.10
CA SER A 26 10.73 -11.34 -7.15
C SER A 26 10.92 -12.68 -7.87
N THR A 27 10.80 -13.79 -7.15
CA THR A 27 10.87 -15.18 -7.67
C THR A 27 9.58 -15.67 -8.35
N GLY A 28 8.53 -14.83 -8.41
CA GLY A 28 7.28 -15.15 -9.09
C GLY A 28 6.24 -15.87 -8.21
N VAL A 29 6.46 -15.97 -6.90
CA VAL A 29 5.45 -16.49 -5.97
C VAL A 29 4.31 -15.49 -5.87
N ALA A 30 3.07 -15.97 -6.05
CA ALA A 30 1.88 -15.18 -5.80
C ALA A 30 1.75 -14.93 -4.28
N VAL A 31 2.09 -13.72 -3.84
CA VAL A 31 1.96 -13.34 -2.43
C VAL A 31 0.78 -12.40 -2.27
N THR A 32 -0.19 -12.81 -1.46
CA THR A 32 -1.34 -12.00 -1.05
C THR A 32 -1.06 -11.30 0.27
N ASP A 33 -1.56 -10.07 0.40
CA ASP A 33 -1.50 -9.28 1.64
C ASP A 33 -2.84 -8.55 1.89
N VAL A 34 -3.07 -8.19 3.14
CA VAL A 34 -4.23 -7.45 3.62
C VAL A 34 -3.81 -6.03 3.93
N TRP A 35 -4.46 -5.05 3.31
CA TRP A 35 -4.14 -3.63 3.53
C TRP A 35 -5.34 -2.86 4.04
N GLY A 36 -5.15 -2.02 5.06
CA GLY A 36 -6.18 -1.09 5.52
C GLY A 36 -6.39 0.02 4.48
N CYS A 37 -7.61 0.23 3.99
CA CYS A 37 -7.93 1.21 2.94
C CYS A 37 -8.61 2.49 3.48
N GLY A 38 -8.46 2.77 4.78
CA GLY A 38 -9.07 3.94 5.41
C GLY A 38 -10.60 3.88 5.35
N PHE A 39 -11.19 4.79 4.57
CA PHE A 39 -12.64 4.88 4.33
C PHE A 39 -13.04 4.54 2.89
N ALA A 40 -12.08 4.13 2.05
CA ALA A 40 -12.34 3.85 0.65
C ALA A 40 -13.18 2.57 0.52
N ARG A 41 -14.45 2.75 0.12
CA ARG A 41 -15.40 1.66 -0.17
C ARG A 41 -15.54 1.37 -1.67
N SER A 42 -14.99 2.23 -2.53
CA SER A 42 -15.09 2.14 -3.99
C SER A 42 -14.00 1.26 -4.63
N ILE A 43 -13.14 0.64 -3.84
CA ILE A 43 -12.08 -0.24 -4.35
C ILE A 43 -12.73 -1.56 -4.76
N LEU A 44 -12.46 -2.03 -5.97
CA LEU A 44 -13.05 -3.26 -6.52
C LEU A 44 -11.95 -4.30 -6.86
N PRO A 45 -12.28 -5.60 -6.85
CA PRO A 45 -11.37 -6.61 -7.37
C PRO A 45 -10.94 -6.30 -8.81
N GLY A 46 -9.65 -6.47 -9.10
CA GLY A 46 -9.04 -6.10 -10.37
C GLY A 46 -8.50 -4.66 -10.43
N ASP A 47 -8.84 -3.80 -9.46
CA ASP A 47 -8.24 -2.48 -9.38
C ASP A 47 -6.75 -2.53 -9.08
N ARG A 48 -6.04 -1.50 -9.51
CA ARG A 48 -4.59 -1.37 -9.36
C ARG A 48 -4.26 -0.74 -8.02
N VAL A 49 -3.19 -1.23 -7.38
CA VAL A 49 -2.66 -0.60 -6.16
C VAL A 49 -1.17 -0.32 -6.29
N PHE A 50 -0.74 0.80 -5.73
CA PHE A 50 0.66 1.18 -5.58
C PHE A 50 0.99 1.40 -4.10
N LEU A 51 2.10 0.84 -3.65
CA LEU A 51 2.59 0.98 -2.29
C LEU A 51 3.59 2.13 -2.21
N HIS A 52 3.34 3.08 -1.33
CA HIS A 52 4.18 4.26 -1.13
C HIS A 52 4.74 4.31 0.30
N ARG A 53 6.06 4.40 0.40
CA ARG A 53 6.79 4.60 1.66
C ARG A 53 6.82 6.08 2.02
N VAL A 54 6.36 6.44 3.21
CA VAL A 54 6.30 7.82 3.71
C VAL A 54 7.06 8.00 5.03
N ALA A 55 7.24 9.26 5.42
CA ALA A 55 7.82 9.74 6.69
C ALA A 55 9.34 9.51 6.88
N GLN A 56 9.95 8.49 6.29
CA GLN A 56 11.40 8.23 6.41
C GLN A 56 11.99 7.86 5.06
N GLU A 57 13.20 8.36 4.77
CA GLU A 57 13.94 8.03 3.55
C GLU A 57 14.44 6.58 3.53
N PRO A 58 14.52 5.94 2.35
CA PRO A 58 14.04 6.42 1.04
C PRO A 58 12.50 6.50 0.94
N LYS A 59 11.97 7.65 0.52
CA LYS A 59 10.53 7.83 0.23
C LYS A 59 10.23 7.57 -1.24
N GLY A 60 9.06 7.01 -1.51
CA GLY A 60 8.59 6.79 -2.87
C GLY A 60 7.78 5.52 -3.02
N ILE A 61 7.51 5.15 -4.27
CA ILE A 61 6.73 3.96 -4.61
C ILE A 61 7.68 2.77 -4.70
N PHE A 62 7.35 1.68 -4.01
CA PHE A 62 8.22 0.51 -3.86
C PHE A 62 7.54 -0.81 -4.20
N GLY A 63 6.23 -0.80 -4.40
CA GLY A 63 5.51 -1.98 -4.80
C GLY A 63 4.24 -1.63 -5.53
N SER A 64 3.69 -2.64 -6.18
CA SER A 64 2.42 -2.57 -6.87
C SER A 64 1.69 -3.90 -6.72
N GLY A 65 0.41 -3.90 -7.10
CA GLY A 65 -0.39 -5.11 -7.08
C GLY A 65 -1.78 -4.92 -7.65
N TYR A 66 -2.60 -5.95 -7.48
CA TYR A 66 -3.99 -5.96 -7.92
C TYR A 66 -4.90 -6.41 -6.78
N VAL A 67 -6.01 -5.70 -6.61
CA VAL A 67 -7.00 -6.03 -5.60
C VAL A 67 -7.65 -7.36 -5.94
N THR A 68 -7.77 -8.23 -4.95
CA THR A 68 -8.40 -9.55 -5.04
C THR A 68 -9.73 -9.59 -4.30
N ARG A 69 -9.91 -8.74 -3.29
CA ARG A 69 -11.15 -8.62 -2.52
C ARG A 69 -11.49 -7.16 -2.25
N ALA A 70 -12.75 -6.81 -2.48
CA ALA A 70 -13.32 -5.51 -2.14
C ALA A 70 -13.21 -5.20 -0.62
N PRO A 71 -13.30 -3.92 -0.22
CA PRO A 71 -13.25 -3.50 1.17
C PRO A 71 -14.21 -4.28 2.06
N TYR A 72 -13.68 -4.89 3.11
CA TYR A 72 -14.46 -5.59 4.13
C TYR A 72 -14.09 -5.10 5.54
N GLU A 73 -15.02 -5.26 6.47
CA GLU A 73 -14.87 -4.79 7.84
C GLU A 73 -14.08 -5.80 8.65
N VAL A 74 -12.98 -5.34 9.25
CA VAL A 74 -12.15 -6.11 10.18
C VAL A 74 -12.35 -5.50 11.57
N PRO A 75 -12.77 -6.30 12.57
CA PRO A 75 -12.92 -5.82 13.94
C PRO A 75 -11.64 -5.15 14.45
N ASP A 76 -11.78 -3.96 15.01
CA ASP A 76 -10.68 -3.17 15.53
C ASP A 76 -11.19 -2.29 16.68
N ALA A 77 -10.96 -2.76 17.91
CA ALA A 77 -11.34 -2.06 19.13
C ALA A 77 -10.59 -0.73 19.33
N ALA A 78 -9.52 -0.46 18.57
CA ALA A 78 -8.82 0.82 18.63
C ALA A 78 -9.51 1.92 17.83
N THR A 79 -10.49 1.59 16.96
CA THR A 79 -11.27 2.61 16.26
C THR A 79 -12.56 2.93 17.00
N LYS A 80 -13.03 4.18 16.91
CA LYS A 80 -14.33 4.59 17.46
C LYS A 80 -15.52 3.81 16.88
N ARG A 81 -15.36 3.24 15.68
CA ARG A 81 -16.41 2.45 15.00
C ARG A 81 -16.36 0.97 15.36
N GLY A 82 -15.33 0.50 16.06
CA GLY A 82 -15.14 -0.91 16.38
C GLY A 82 -14.64 -1.77 15.21
N TYR A 83 -14.41 -1.18 14.03
CA TYR A 83 -13.88 -1.85 12.86
C TYR A 83 -13.00 -0.92 12.00
N ARG A 84 -12.24 -1.52 11.08
CA ARG A 84 -11.51 -0.85 10.00
C ARG A 84 -11.77 -1.54 8.67
N LEU A 85 -11.72 -0.79 7.57
CA LEU A 85 -11.86 -1.36 6.23
C LEU A 85 -10.51 -1.89 5.73
N CYS A 86 -10.52 -3.12 5.24
CA CYS A 86 -9.37 -3.77 4.64
C CYS A 86 -9.70 -4.30 3.26
N ILE A 87 -8.70 -4.36 2.39
CA ILE A 87 -8.74 -5.07 1.11
C ILE A 87 -7.74 -6.20 1.13
N ASP A 88 -8.01 -7.24 0.34
CA ASP A 88 -7.00 -8.24 0.02
C ASP A 88 -6.47 -7.94 -1.38
N PHE A 89 -5.17 -8.01 -1.57
CA PHE A 89 -4.53 -7.78 -2.87
C PHE A 89 -3.34 -8.73 -3.05
N VAL A 90 -2.92 -8.89 -4.30
CA VAL A 90 -1.75 -9.68 -4.68
C VAL A 90 -0.67 -8.78 -5.24
N TYR A 91 0.58 -8.99 -4.85
CA TYR A 91 1.72 -8.26 -5.39
C TYR A 91 2.03 -8.72 -6.82
N ASP A 92 2.26 -7.79 -7.73
CA ASP A 92 2.94 -8.07 -9.01
C ASP A 92 4.42 -7.67 -8.96
N TRP A 93 4.74 -6.65 -8.16
CA TRP A 93 6.09 -6.18 -7.93
C TRP A 93 6.26 -5.66 -6.51
N LEU A 94 7.39 -5.98 -5.90
CA LEU A 94 7.75 -5.49 -4.57
C LEU A 94 9.27 -5.48 -4.43
N VAL A 95 9.83 -4.37 -3.97
CA VAL A 95 11.23 -4.30 -3.53
C VAL A 95 11.30 -4.15 -2.03
N ASP A 96 12.47 -4.47 -1.44
CA ASP A 96 12.70 -4.15 -0.04
C ASP A 96 12.80 -2.65 0.15
N ALA A 97 11.70 -2.11 0.67
CA ALA A 97 11.56 -0.70 0.92
C ALA A 97 12.26 -0.22 2.17
N HIS A 98 13.03 -1.05 2.89
CA HIS A 98 14.00 -0.57 3.87
C HIS A 98 15.22 0.05 3.18
N GLU A 99 15.67 -0.56 2.08
CA GLU A 99 16.88 -0.18 1.35
C GLU A 99 16.63 0.74 0.16
N ALA A 100 15.57 0.48 -0.64
CA ALA A 100 15.37 1.18 -1.90
C ALA A 100 13.88 1.35 -2.27
N VAL A 101 13.61 2.23 -3.22
CA VAL A 101 12.28 2.42 -3.82
C VAL A 101 12.42 2.39 -5.34
N VAL A 102 11.35 2.00 -6.05
CA VAL A 102 11.34 1.92 -7.52
C VAL A 102 11.21 3.32 -8.13
N ILE A 103 10.27 4.12 -7.61
CA ILE A 103 10.09 5.51 -8.02
C ILE A 103 10.33 6.40 -6.80
N PRO A 104 11.48 7.10 -6.73
CA PRO A 104 11.78 8.04 -5.66
C PRO A 104 10.76 9.18 -5.57
N ARG A 105 10.54 9.67 -4.35
CA ARG A 105 9.61 10.78 -4.07
C ARG A 105 9.89 12.03 -4.89
N GLU A 106 11.16 12.34 -5.18
CA GLU A 106 11.55 13.50 -5.99
C GLU A 106 11.01 13.42 -7.42
N MET A 107 10.97 12.23 -8.02
CA MET A 107 10.39 12.04 -9.36
C MET A 107 8.88 12.31 -9.40
N LEU A 108 8.20 12.15 -8.26
CA LEU A 108 6.76 12.37 -8.15
C LEU A 108 6.40 13.87 -8.01
N ARG A 109 7.40 14.77 -7.96
CA ARG A 109 7.21 16.22 -7.83
C ARG A 109 7.04 16.94 -9.17
N THR A 110 7.34 16.28 -10.28
CA THR A 110 7.27 16.86 -11.63
C THR A 110 5.97 16.45 -12.33
N HIS A 111 5.53 17.27 -13.28
CA HIS A 111 4.39 16.91 -14.13
C HIS A 111 4.72 15.61 -14.91
N PRO A 112 3.77 14.66 -15.08
CA PRO A 112 2.35 14.72 -14.69
C PRO A 112 2.05 14.26 -13.25
N PHE A 113 3.04 13.80 -12.48
CA PHE A 113 2.83 13.27 -11.13
C PHE A 113 2.50 14.33 -10.09
N SER A 114 2.94 15.57 -10.30
CA SER A 114 2.72 16.70 -9.39
C SER A 114 1.23 17.01 -9.13
N VAL A 115 0.33 16.55 -9.99
CA VAL A 115 -1.13 16.73 -9.80
C VAL A 115 -1.69 15.86 -8.68
N GLN A 116 -0.96 14.82 -8.27
CA GLN A 116 -1.35 13.85 -7.24
C GLN A 116 -0.74 14.21 -5.89
N THR A 117 -1.51 14.04 -4.81
CA THR A 117 -1.00 14.14 -3.45
C THR A 117 -0.39 12.79 -3.04
N TRP A 118 0.94 12.71 -3.03
CA TRP A 118 1.68 11.49 -2.70
C TRP A 118 1.91 11.30 -1.19
N ASP A 119 2.00 12.39 -0.42
CA ASP A 119 2.21 12.36 1.04
C ASP A 119 0.90 12.16 1.81
N ALA A 120 0.06 11.23 1.32
CA ALA A 120 -1.22 10.93 1.93
C ALA A 120 -1.03 10.33 3.34
N GLN A 121 -1.92 10.73 4.26
CA GLN A 121 -1.90 10.24 5.65
C GLN A 121 -2.71 8.94 5.83
N SER A 122 -3.45 8.52 4.79
CA SER A 122 -4.26 7.32 4.78
C SER A 122 -4.15 6.62 3.43
N SER A 123 -4.15 5.30 3.45
CA SER A 123 -4.32 4.46 2.25
C SER A 123 -5.73 4.60 1.67
N GLY A 124 -5.90 4.13 0.42
CA GLY A 124 -7.19 4.13 -0.27
C GLY A 124 -7.46 5.43 -1.03
N THR A 125 -6.46 6.28 -1.19
CA THR A 125 -6.56 7.48 -2.03
C THR A 125 -6.53 7.08 -3.50
N VAL A 126 -7.50 7.55 -4.27
CA VAL A 126 -7.53 7.38 -5.73
C VAL A 126 -6.36 8.15 -6.36
N ILE A 127 -5.64 7.51 -7.27
CA ILE A 127 -4.65 8.16 -8.13
C ILE A 127 -5.40 8.81 -9.28
N LYS A 128 -5.18 10.11 -9.49
CA LYS A 128 -5.86 10.86 -10.57
C LYS A 128 -5.52 10.24 -11.94
N PRO A 129 -6.48 10.17 -12.90
CA PRO A 129 -6.26 9.53 -14.19
C PRO A 129 -5.02 10.03 -14.96
N ILE A 130 -4.73 11.33 -14.89
CA ILE A 130 -3.54 11.95 -15.50
C ILE A 130 -2.24 11.38 -14.93
N ALA A 131 -2.18 11.18 -13.61
CA ALA A 131 -1.02 10.61 -12.94
C ALA A 131 -0.97 9.08 -13.11
N GLU A 132 -2.12 8.41 -13.14
CA GLU A 132 -2.23 6.96 -13.29
C GLU A 132 -1.57 6.46 -14.58
N GLY A 133 -1.98 6.99 -15.74
CA GLY A 133 -1.44 6.52 -17.02
C GLY A 133 0.07 6.74 -17.16
N ALA A 134 0.55 7.88 -16.67
CA ALA A 134 1.98 8.17 -16.64
C ALA A 134 2.74 7.28 -15.64
N LEU A 135 2.10 6.94 -14.51
CA LEU A 135 2.70 6.12 -13.47
C LEU A 135 2.86 4.69 -13.98
N GLU A 136 1.83 4.13 -14.59
CA GLU A 136 1.89 2.79 -15.20
C GLU A 136 2.97 2.71 -16.29
N LYS A 137 3.05 3.72 -17.16
CA LYS A 137 4.11 3.79 -18.17
C LYS A 137 5.49 3.78 -17.52
N ARG A 138 5.72 4.66 -16.53
CA ARG A 138 7.01 4.76 -15.85
C ARG A 138 7.35 3.50 -15.05
N TRP A 139 6.35 2.89 -14.43
CA TRP A 139 6.50 1.65 -13.70
C TRP A 139 6.94 0.51 -14.62
N ALA A 140 6.30 0.38 -15.79
CA ALA A 140 6.67 -0.63 -16.79
C ALA A 140 8.07 -0.39 -17.37
N GLU A 141 8.52 0.86 -17.53
CA GLU A 141 9.89 1.18 -17.93
C GLU A 141 10.94 0.71 -16.92
N LEU A 142 10.65 0.83 -15.62
CA LEU A 142 11.60 0.51 -14.55
C LEU A 142 11.59 -0.97 -14.14
N THR A 143 10.43 -1.62 -14.20
CA THR A 143 10.23 -2.99 -13.70
C THR A 143 10.07 -4.02 -14.82
N GLY A 144 9.88 -3.55 -16.06
CA GLY A 144 9.45 -4.39 -17.17
C GLY A 144 7.96 -4.75 -17.09
N LYS A 145 7.46 -5.44 -18.11
CA LYS A 145 6.09 -5.97 -18.11
C LYS A 145 6.09 -7.36 -17.49
N ARG A 146 5.75 -7.47 -16.21
CA ARG A 146 5.43 -8.77 -15.59
C ARG A 146 3.94 -9.05 -15.73
N LYS A 147 3.59 -10.30 -16.10
CA LYS A 147 2.20 -10.75 -16.01
C LYS A 147 1.82 -10.82 -14.53
N PRO A 148 0.58 -10.42 -14.16
CA PRO A 148 0.09 -10.62 -12.81
C PRO A 148 0.23 -12.09 -12.42
N PRO A 149 0.64 -12.41 -11.18
CA PRO A 149 0.73 -13.79 -10.74
C PRO A 149 -0.62 -14.46 -10.92
N ARG A 150 -0.64 -15.70 -11.41
CA ARG A 150 -1.86 -16.50 -11.41
C ARG A 150 -2.20 -16.80 -9.95
N LEU A 151 -3.40 -16.41 -9.54
CA LEU A 151 -3.97 -16.83 -8.27
C LEU A 151 -4.36 -18.30 -8.40
N ASP A 152 -3.40 -19.20 -8.30
CA ASP A 152 -3.70 -20.62 -8.14
C ASP A 152 -4.43 -20.78 -6.80
N ALA A 153 -5.53 -21.53 -6.79
CA ALA A 153 -6.42 -21.59 -5.65
C ALA A 153 -5.75 -22.19 -4.40
N GLN A 154 -5.61 -21.34 -3.36
CA GLN A 154 -5.48 -21.60 -1.89
C GLN A 154 -4.07 -21.81 -1.26
N PRO A 155 -3.86 -21.48 0.04
CA PRO A 155 -4.83 -21.02 1.05
C PRO A 155 -4.52 -19.64 1.67
N GLY A 156 -5.57 -18.80 1.79
CA GLY A 156 -5.65 -17.67 2.73
C GLY A 156 -4.66 -16.50 2.53
N PRO A 157 -5.01 -15.28 2.98
CA PRO A 157 -4.06 -14.19 3.03
C PRO A 157 -2.90 -14.56 3.97
N THR A 158 -1.65 -14.40 3.52
CA THR A 158 -0.51 -14.40 4.43
C THR A 158 -0.78 -13.26 5.40
N ARG A 159 -1.11 -13.56 6.67
CA ARG A 159 -1.39 -12.51 7.67
C ARG A 159 -0.10 -11.73 7.91
N SER A 160 0.12 -10.69 7.12
CA SER A 160 1.15 -9.70 7.37
C SER A 160 0.91 -9.11 8.75
N SER A 161 1.98 -9.02 9.54
CA SER A 161 1.94 -8.50 10.91
C SER A 161 1.36 -7.06 10.99
N LYS A 162 1.25 -6.39 9.84
CA LYS A 162 0.59 -5.10 9.61
C LYS A 162 -0.90 -5.06 9.93
N VAL A 163 -1.62 -6.19 9.85
CA VAL A 163 -3.06 -6.26 10.15
C VAL A 163 -3.33 -5.80 11.60
N THR A 164 -2.39 -6.06 12.50
CA THR A 164 -2.37 -5.58 13.89
C THR A 164 -1.76 -4.19 14.05
N ALA A 165 -0.86 -3.78 13.16
CA ALA A 165 -0.14 -2.52 13.29
C ALA A 165 -0.99 -1.31 12.86
N HIS A 166 -1.86 -1.44 11.84
CA HIS A 166 -2.82 -0.38 11.47
C HIS A 166 -3.85 -0.10 12.58
N ALA A 167 -4.12 -1.08 13.45
CA ALA A 167 -4.93 -0.91 14.66
C ALA A 167 -4.21 -0.08 15.74
N ALA A 168 -2.90 -0.25 15.91
CA ALA A 168 -2.15 0.41 16.99
C ALA A 168 -1.80 1.89 16.71
N ALA A 169 -1.59 2.30 15.46
CA ALA A 169 -1.11 3.64 15.13
C ALA A 169 -2.12 4.79 15.38
N LYS A 170 -3.40 4.50 15.61
CA LYS A 170 -4.38 5.50 16.07
C LYS A 170 -4.29 5.80 17.56
N LYS A 171 -3.70 4.93 18.39
CA LYS A 171 -3.56 5.18 19.85
C LYS A 171 -2.57 6.31 20.16
N HIS A 172 -1.51 6.49 19.37
CA HIS A 172 -0.48 7.50 19.65
C HIS A 172 -0.78 8.91 19.12
N ALA A 173 -1.71 9.06 18.17
CA ALA A 173 -2.18 10.39 17.74
C ALA A 173 -3.24 10.97 18.69
N ALA A 174 -4.03 10.12 19.35
CA ALA A 174 -5.05 10.54 20.30
C ALA A 174 -4.48 10.94 21.68
N THR A 175 -3.33 10.39 22.08
CA THR A 175 -2.70 10.68 23.38
C THR A 175 -1.82 11.94 23.39
N LYS A 176 -1.46 12.51 22.23
CA LYS A 176 -0.67 13.76 22.16
C LYS A 176 -1.53 15.04 22.00
N GLY A 177 -2.85 14.92 21.88
CA GLY A 177 -3.78 16.05 21.74
C GLY A 177 -4.40 16.55 23.05
N VAL A 178 -4.23 15.83 24.17
CA VAL A 178 -4.77 16.23 25.48
C VAL A 178 -3.60 16.55 26.41
N ARG A 179 -3.00 17.72 26.20
CA ARG A 179 -2.25 18.50 27.19
C ARG A 179 -1.79 19.78 26.51
N LYS A 180 -2.61 20.82 26.60
CA LYS A 180 -2.17 22.19 26.84
C LYS A 180 -3.40 23.02 27.22
N SER A 181 -3.41 23.35 28.52
CA SER A 181 -3.98 24.53 29.18
C SER A 181 -5.47 24.82 29.00
#